data_AF-A0A7C5RZ76-F1
#
_entry.id   AF-A0A7C5RZ76-F1
#
_cell.length_a   1.000
_cell.length_b   1.000
_cell.length_c   1.000
_cell.angle_alpha   90.00
_cell.angle_beta   90.00
_cell.angle_gamma   90.00
#
_symmetry.space_group_name_H-M   'P 1'
#
loop_
_entity.id
_entity.type
_entity.pdbx_description
1 polymer ?
#
loop_
_entity_poly.entity_id
_entity_poly.type
_entity_poly.pdbx_seq_one_letter_code
_entity_poly.pdbx_strand_id
1 'polypeptide(L)'
;MSLKIGLISDTHGQFDKRLKIVFKDVNHIICAGDIGDLNIIKQLNEIAPTLSVRGNTDTALRDSLPEFIFCKIDGLKFFVSHIIEKNDPNWQELSRLIYSLKPDVVVYGHTHNYFASSSNNIIFVNPGSAGSSRYPIIRTCGILEKIDDTLLVQIYELGTDIQMKFWQNFSIKNNNHIK
;
A
#
# COMPACT_ATOMS: atom_id res chain seq x y z
N MET A 1 -6.62 -21.11 -0.32
CA MET A 1 -5.33 -20.42 -0.10
C MET A 1 -5.67 -18.99 0.31
N SER A 2 -5.09 -18.47 1.41
CA SER A 2 -5.28 -17.07 1.78
C SER A 2 -4.39 -16.19 0.90
N LEU A 3 -4.94 -15.07 0.42
CA LEU A 3 -4.18 -14.06 -0.33
C LEU A 3 -3.49 -13.14 0.69
N LYS A 4 -2.17 -13.01 0.63
CA LYS A 4 -1.36 -12.10 1.43
C LYS A 4 -0.63 -11.10 0.54
N ILE A 5 -0.74 -9.82 0.86
CA ILE A 5 -0.13 -8.73 0.11
C ILE A 5 0.73 -7.88 1.05
N GLY A 6 2.00 -7.70 0.70
CA GLY A 6 2.86 -6.72 1.34
C GLY A 6 2.50 -5.31 0.91
N LEU A 7 2.38 -4.38 1.85
CA LEU A 7 2.09 -2.97 1.61
C LEU A 7 3.27 -2.13 2.06
N ILE A 8 3.76 -1.25 1.19
CA ILE A 8 4.94 -0.42 1.47
C ILE A 8 4.83 0.94 0.76
N SER A 9 5.42 1.98 1.33
CA SER A 9 5.61 3.29 0.67
C SER A 9 6.77 4.04 1.32
N ASP A 10 7.11 5.18 0.74
CA ASP A 10 8.04 6.16 1.32
C ASP A 10 9.37 5.52 1.70
N THR A 11 9.94 4.72 0.77
CA THR A 11 11.25 4.08 0.96
C THR A 11 12.40 5.05 0.79
N HIS A 12 12.21 6.15 0.04
CA HIS A 12 13.19 7.23 -0.13
C HIS A 12 14.60 6.71 -0.46
N GLY A 13 14.68 5.72 -1.35
CA GLY A 13 15.92 5.09 -1.81
C GLY A 13 16.52 4.07 -0.84
N GLN A 14 15.82 3.66 0.22
CA GLN A 14 16.33 2.74 1.23
C GLN A 14 15.52 1.45 1.30
N PHE A 15 16.23 0.33 1.19
CA PHE A 15 15.66 -1.00 1.38
C PHE A 15 15.97 -1.52 2.79
N ASP A 16 14.94 -1.75 3.60
CA ASP A 16 15.11 -2.42 4.89
C ASP A 16 15.11 -3.94 4.72
N LYS A 17 16.21 -4.60 5.11
CA LYS A 17 16.36 -6.06 5.00
C LYS A 17 15.29 -6.85 5.76
N ARG A 18 14.69 -6.26 6.81
CA ARG A 18 13.60 -6.87 7.59
C ARG A 18 12.34 -7.09 6.76
N LEU A 19 12.18 -6.39 5.63
CA LEU A 19 11.10 -6.66 4.68
C LEU A 19 11.12 -8.12 4.19
N LYS A 20 12.30 -8.73 4.05
CA LYS A 20 12.43 -10.16 3.68
C LYS A 20 11.84 -11.10 4.74
N ILE A 21 11.70 -10.64 5.98
CA ILE A 21 11.11 -11.40 7.09
C ILE A 21 9.61 -11.11 7.17
N VAL A 22 9.19 -9.84 7.15
CA VAL A 22 7.77 -9.46 7.27
C VAL A 22 6.98 -9.93 6.05
N PHE A 23 7.54 -9.74 4.84
CA PHE A 23 6.91 -10.13 3.58
C PHE A 23 7.21 -11.58 3.20
N LYS A 24 7.65 -12.40 4.15
CA LYS A 24 7.80 -13.83 3.90
C LYS A 24 6.43 -14.41 3.52
N ASP A 25 6.41 -15.16 2.42
CA ASP A 25 5.23 -15.87 1.89
C ASP A 25 4.08 -14.95 1.41
N VAL A 26 4.32 -13.66 1.18
CA VAL A 26 3.32 -12.80 0.50
C VAL A 26 3.22 -13.18 -0.98
N ASN A 27 2.01 -13.12 -1.54
CA ASN A 27 1.77 -13.40 -2.95
C ASN A 27 2.14 -12.22 -3.86
N HIS A 28 1.92 -11.00 -3.35
CA HIS A 28 2.17 -9.75 -4.07
C HIS A 28 2.69 -8.66 -3.13
N ILE A 29 3.32 -7.64 -3.69
CA ILE A 29 3.66 -6.40 -2.98
C ILE A 29 3.04 -5.22 -3.73
N ILE A 30 2.45 -4.28 -2.99
CA ILE A 30 2.01 -2.98 -3.47
C ILE A 30 2.89 -1.91 -2.85
N CYS A 31 3.60 -1.16 -3.71
CA CYS A 31 4.43 -0.02 -3.33
C CYS A 31 3.73 1.29 -3.73
N ALA A 32 3.27 2.06 -2.75
CA ALA A 32 2.47 3.26 -2.97
C ALA A 32 3.30 4.53 -3.20
N GLY A 33 4.50 4.44 -3.79
CA GLY A 33 5.31 5.59 -4.18
C GLY A 33 6.29 6.12 -3.13
N ASP A 34 6.98 7.21 -3.51
CA ASP A 34 8.15 7.78 -2.84
C ASP A 34 9.27 6.73 -2.68
N ILE A 35 9.60 6.12 -3.81
CA ILE A 35 10.49 4.97 -3.92
C ILE A 35 11.96 5.42 -3.85
N GLY A 36 12.29 6.51 -4.54
CA GLY A 36 13.64 7.04 -4.72
C GLY A 36 14.42 6.36 -5.86
N ASP A 37 14.71 5.06 -5.75
CA ASP A 37 15.53 4.31 -6.71
C ASP A 37 14.80 3.06 -7.23
N LEU A 38 14.82 2.82 -8.55
CA LEU A 38 14.26 1.59 -9.15
C LEU A 38 14.89 0.31 -8.61
N ASN A 39 16.11 0.37 -8.06
CA ASN A 39 16.72 -0.76 -7.39
C ASN A 39 15.89 -1.26 -6.20
N ILE A 40 15.14 -0.38 -5.52
CA ILE A 40 14.20 -0.79 -4.47
C ILE A 40 13.14 -1.73 -5.03
N ILE A 41 12.57 -1.41 -6.19
CA ILE A 41 11.58 -2.27 -6.87
C ILE A 41 12.21 -3.60 -7.27
N LYS A 42 13.46 -3.62 -7.72
CA LYS A 42 14.18 -4.87 -8.01
C LYS A 42 14.29 -5.75 -6.76
N GLN A 43 14.69 -5.16 -5.63
CA GLN A 43 14.83 -5.87 -4.36
C GLN A 43 13.49 -6.37 -3.81
N LEU A 44 12.39 -5.62 -4.00
CA LEU A 44 11.04 -6.08 -3.64
C LEU A 44 10.58 -7.25 -4.53
N ASN A 45 10.89 -7.21 -5.83
CA ASN A 45 10.59 -8.29 -6.76
C ASN A 45 11.36 -9.59 -6.47
N GLU A 46 12.49 -9.54 -5.74
CA GLU A 46 13.14 -10.76 -5.21
C GLU A 46 12.28 -11.47 -4.16
N ILE A 47 11.37 -10.75 -3.49
CA ILE A 47 10.47 -11.29 -2.47
C ILE A 47 9.19 -11.79 -3.12
N ALA A 48 8.50 -10.92 -3.87
CA ALA A 48 7.24 -11.23 -4.55
C ALA A 48 6.96 -10.23 -5.69
N PRO A 49 6.13 -10.59 -6.69
CA PRO A 49 5.73 -9.66 -7.75
C PRO A 49 5.21 -8.33 -7.19
N THR A 50 5.87 -7.25 -7.59
CA THR A 50 5.65 -5.91 -7.04
C THR A 50 4.95 -5.00 -8.03
N LEU A 51 3.86 -4.37 -7.60
CA LEU A 51 3.16 -3.31 -8.29
C LEU A 51 3.50 -1.98 -7.63
N SER A 52 3.92 -1.00 -8.42
CA SER A 52 4.39 0.29 -7.91
C SER A 52 3.77 1.46 -8.67
N VAL A 53 3.45 2.52 -7.93
CA VAL A 53 3.17 3.85 -8.46
C VAL A 53 4.30 4.80 -8.08
N ARG A 54 4.43 5.93 -8.78
CA ARG A 54 5.35 7.00 -8.37
C ARG A 54 4.75 7.87 -7.28
N GLY A 55 5.57 8.34 -6.36
CA GLY A 55 5.23 9.41 -5.41
C GLY A 55 5.60 10.80 -5.91
N ASN A 56 5.40 11.80 -5.06
CA ASN A 56 5.69 13.19 -5.40
C ASN A 56 7.21 13.48 -5.46
N THR A 57 8.03 12.67 -4.80
CA THR A 57 9.50 12.79 -4.84
C THR A 57 10.14 11.99 -5.98
N ASP A 58 9.40 11.08 -6.61
CA ASP A 58 9.84 10.18 -7.68
C ASP A 58 9.88 10.84 -9.07
N THR A 59 10.27 12.11 -9.15
CA THR A 59 10.30 12.88 -10.41
C THR A 59 11.15 12.21 -11.50
N ALA A 60 12.27 11.60 -11.12
CA ALA A 60 13.14 10.84 -12.03
C ALA A 60 12.52 9.53 -12.53
N LEU A 61 11.45 9.04 -11.90
CA LEU A 61 10.77 7.78 -12.25
C LEU A 61 9.49 8.00 -13.05
N ARG A 62 9.20 9.25 -13.46
CA ARG A 62 7.94 9.63 -14.12
C ARG A 62 7.63 8.81 -15.37
N ASP A 63 8.64 8.49 -16.17
CA ASP A 63 8.47 7.71 -17.40
C ASP A 63 8.48 6.20 -17.15
N SER A 64 8.88 5.76 -15.95
CA SER A 64 8.98 4.35 -15.58
C SER A 64 7.79 3.86 -14.77
N LEU A 65 7.11 4.75 -14.04
CA LEU A 65 6.05 4.40 -13.10
C LEU A 65 4.81 5.27 -13.29
N PRO A 66 3.61 4.67 -13.27
CA PRO A 66 2.37 5.41 -13.38
C PRO A 66 2.09 6.19 -12.10
N GLU A 67 1.28 7.25 -12.24
CA GLU A 67 0.83 8.07 -11.10
C GLU A 67 -0.15 7.33 -10.19
N PHE A 68 -1.05 6.56 -10.78
CA PHE A 68 -1.96 5.68 -10.06
C PHE A 68 -2.15 4.38 -10.82
N ILE A 69 -2.60 3.34 -10.13
CA ILE A 69 -3.01 2.07 -10.73
C ILE A 69 -4.36 1.66 -10.17
N PHE A 70 -5.25 1.20 -11.05
CA PHE A 70 -6.40 0.40 -10.68
C PHE A 70 -6.21 -1.02 -11.21
N CYS A 71 -6.23 -2.02 -10.33
CA CYS A 71 -5.99 -3.40 -10.72
C CYS A 71 -6.83 -4.38 -9.89
N LYS A 72 -6.79 -5.66 -10.28
CA LYS A 72 -7.45 -6.75 -9.56
C LYS A 72 -6.42 -7.83 -9.26
N ILE A 73 -6.31 -8.21 -8.00
CA ILE A 73 -5.44 -9.28 -7.50
C ILE A 73 -6.33 -10.28 -6.77
N ASP A 74 -6.39 -11.53 -7.24
CA ASP A 74 -7.17 -12.63 -6.63
C ASP A 74 -8.60 -12.25 -6.22
N GLY A 75 -9.31 -11.60 -7.15
CA GLY A 75 -10.70 -11.20 -6.93
C GLY A 75 -10.88 -9.81 -6.32
N LEU A 76 -9.85 -9.26 -5.68
CA LEU A 76 -9.90 -8.02 -4.91
C LEU A 76 -9.42 -6.83 -5.76
N LYS A 77 -10.19 -5.73 -5.78
CA LYS A 77 -9.89 -4.52 -6.55
C LYS A 77 -9.08 -3.54 -5.72
N PHE A 78 -7.95 -3.12 -6.25
CA PHE A 78 -7.06 -2.14 -5.65
C PHE A 78 -7.06 -0.85 -6.45
N PHE A 79 -7.05 0.26 -5.73
CA PHE A 79 -6.64 1.55 -6.27
C PHE A 79 -5.40 2.01 -5.51
N VAL A 80 -4.34 2.34 -6.23
CA VAL A 80 -3.05 2.71 -5.64
C VAL A 80 -2.67 4.07 -6.19
N SER A 81 -2.38 5.02 -5.30
CA SER A 81 -1.86 6.35 -5.62
C SER A 81 -1.10 6.83 -4.40
N HIS A 82 -0.04 7.61 -4.58
CA HIS A 82 0.78 8.05 -3.46
C HIS A 82 0.04 9.02 -2.52
N ILE A 83 -0.68 9.99 -3.09
CA ILE A 83 -1.38 11.04 -2.33
C ILE A 83 -2.89 10.87 -2.49
N ILE A 84 -3.60 10.82 -1.35
CA ILE A 84 -5.06 10.75 -1.25
C ILE A 84 -5.50 11.80 -0.23
N GLU A 85 -5.38 13.08 -0.58
CA GLU A 85 -5.68 14.21 0.31
C GLU A 85 -6.45 15.32 -0.41
N LYS A 86 -7.36 16.01 0.29
CA LYS A 86 -8.28 16.99 -0.33
C LYS A 86 -7.59 18.25 -0.91
N ASN A 87 -6.44 18.59 -0.35
CA ASN A 87 -5.59 19.71 -0.75
C ASN A 87 -4.65 19.37 -1.90
N ASP A 88 -4.54 18.10 -2.31
CA ASP A 88 -3.75 17.71 -3.46
C ASP A 88 -4.42 18.16 -4.77
N PRO A 89 -3.66 18.73 -5.74
CA PRO A 89 -4.22 19.16 -7.02
C PRO A 89 -4.97 18.07 -7.79
N ASN A 90 -4.58 16.81 -7.63
CA ASN A 90 -5.19 15.66 -8.32
C ASN A 90 -6.39 15.08 -7.56
N TRP A 91 -6.70 15.57 -6.36
CA TRP A 91 -7.78 15.05 -5.51
C TRP A 91 -9.12 14.93 -6.24
N GLN A 92 -9.50 15.93 -7.04
CA GLN A 92 -10.79 15.91 -7.73
C GLN A 92 -10.89 14.75 -8.72
N GLU A 93 -9.81 14.47 -9.45
CA GLU A 93 -9.76 13.35 -10.39
C GLU A 93 -9.70 12.02 -9.65
N LEU A 94 -8.78 11.88 -8.69
CA LEU A 94 -8.59 10.63 -7.94
C LEU A 94 -9.85 10.24 -7.16
N SER A 95 -10.50 11.20 -6.50
CA SER A 95 -11.75 10.94 -5.77
C SER A 95 -12.89 10.51 -6.71
N ARG A 96 -13.01 11.12 -7.89
CA ARG A 96 -13.98 10.70 -8.93
C ARG A 96 -13.70 9.29 -9.42
N LEU A 97 -12.43 8.95 -9.66
CA LEU A 97 -12.02 7.61 -10.10
C LEU A 97 -12.30 6.57 -9.01
N ILE A 98 -11.91 6.82 -7.76
CA ILE A 98 -12.19 5.92 -6.64
C ILE A 98 -13.70 5.70 -6.49
N TYR A 99 -14.50 6.77 -6.55
CA TYR A 99 -15.95 6.66 -6.46
C TYR A 99 -16.56 5.83 -7.61
N SER A 100 -16.09 6.04 -8.85
CA SER A 100 -16.60 5.36 -10.03
C SER A 100 -16.16 3.90 -10.11
N LEU A 101 -14.90 3.61 -9.80
CA LEU A 101 -14.29 2.28 -9.90
C LEU A 101 -14.66 1.38 -8.72
N LYS A 102 -15.01 1.98 -7.57
CA LYS A 102 -15.38 1.29 -6.33
C LYS A 102 -14.36 0.21 -5.97
N PRO A 103 -13.08 0.56 -5.75
CA PRO A 103 -12.09 -0.41 -5.30
C PRO A 103 -12.49 -0.97 -3.93
N ASP A 104 -12.02 -2.17 -3.61
CA ASP A 104 -12.22 -2.74 -2.28
C ASP A 104 -11.18 -2.15 -1.32
N VAL A 105 -9.97 -1.87 -1.82
CA VAL A 105 -8.86 -1.30 -1.07
C VAL A 105 -8.21 -0.14 -1.85
N VAL A 106 -7.98 0.98 -1.16
CA VAL A 106 -7.13 2.09 -1.59
C VAL A 106 -5.84 2.04 -0.79
N VAL A 107 -4.69 1.96 -1.47
CA VAL A 107 -3.36 1.99 -0.83
C VAL A 107 -2.64 3.29 -1.19
N TYR A 108 -2.13 4.00 -0.19
CA TYR A 108 -1.48 5.31 -0.35
C TYR A 108 -0.33 5.53 0.65
N GLY A 109 0.42 6.62 0.49
CA GLY A 109 1.59 6.96 1.31
C GLY A 109 1.59 8.42 1.75
N HIS A 110 2.71 9.13 1.55
CA HIS A 110 2.89 10.58 1.69
C HIS A 110 3.00 11.09 3.13
N THR A 111 2.03 10.76 3.99
CA THR A 111 2.02 11.30 5.37
C THR A 111 3.09 10.67 6.27
N HIS A 112 3.70 9.56 5.82
CA HIS A 112 4.61 8.69 6.59
C HIS A 112 3.98 8.07 7.86
N ASN A 113 2.69 8.32 8.13
CA ASN A 113 1.98 7.77 9.28
C ASN A 113 1.11 6.61 8.82
N TYR A 114 1.29 5.44 9.44
CA TYR A 114 0.41 4.32 9.13
C TYR A 114 -1.03 4.64 9.53
N PHE A 115 -1.96 4.18 8.71
CA PHE A 115 -3.39 4.40 8.92
C PHE A 115 -4.18 3.29 8.24
N ALA A 116 -5.26 2.84 8.87
CA ALA A 116 -6.24 1.99 8.21
C ALA A 116 -7.63 2.35 8.69
N SER A 117 -8.55 2.57 7.77
CA SER A 117 -9.97 2.74 8.09
C SER A 117 -10.85 2.33 6.92
N SER A 118 -12.15 2.26 7.14
CA SER A 118 -13.12 2.05 6.07
C SER A 118 -14.05 3.24 5.93
N SER A 119 -14.40 3.57 4.69
CA SER A 119 -15.38 4.59 4.35
C SER A 119 -16.09 4.19 3.07
N ASN A 120 -17.42 4.28 3.05
CA ASN A 120 -18.24 3.88 1.89
C ASN A 120 -17.96 2.46 1.36
N ASN A 121 -17.67 1.52 2.27
CA ASN A 121 -17.27 0.12 1.97
C ASN A 121 -15.93 0.00 1.21
N ILE A 122 -15.10 1.03 1.22
CA ILE A 122 -13.73 1.02 0.70
C ILE A 122 -12.79 1.07 1.89
N ILE A 123 -11.76 0.22 1.90
CA ILE A 123 -10.72 0.23 2.93
C ILE A 123 -9.58 1.11 2.45
N PHE A 124 -9.20 2.10 3.23
CA PHE A 124 -8.06 2.98 2.97
C PHE A 124 -6.91 2.56 3.85
N VAL A 125 -5.74 2.27 3.26
CA VAL A 125 -4.55 1.82 3.98
C VAL A 125 -3.34 2.67 3.59
N ASN A 126 -2.71 3.26 4.60
CA ASN A 126 -1.37 3.82 4.53
C ASN A 126 -0.43 2.93 5.35
N PRO A 127 0.61 2.30 4.77
CA PRO A 127 1.52 1.45 5.50
C PRO A 127 2.53 2.22 6.37
N GLY A 128 2.52 3.56 6.31
CA GLY A 128 3.53 4.45 6.87
C GLY A 128 4.78 4.50 5.99
N SER A 129 5.95 4.79 6.57
CA SER A 129 7.19 4.93 5.81
C SER A 129 8.18 3.81 6.10
N ALA A 130 8.67 3.13 5.06
CA ALA A 130 9.68 2.08 5.20
C ALA A 130 11.13 2.60 5.10
N GLY A 131 11.32 3.80 4.57
CA GLY A 131 12.61 4.47 4.42
C GLY A 131 12.99 5.37 5.60
N SER A 132 14.16 5.99 5.53
CA SER A 132 14.52 7.04 6.49
C SER A 132 13.69 8.30 6.24
N SER A 133 12.99 8.78 7.26
CA SER A 133 12.40 10.11 7.27
C SER A 133 13.38 11.14 7.83
N ARG A 134 13.24 12.42 7.43
CA ARG A 134 13.97 13.56 8.02
C ARG A 134 13.54 13.85 9.47
N TYR A 135 12.45 13.26 9.92
CA TYR A 135 11.90 13.37 11.28
C TYR A 135 11.95 12.00 11.96
N PRO A 136 11.94 11.93 13.31
CA PRO A 136 11.89 10.66 14.03
C PRO A 136 10.52 9.99 13.84
N ILE A 137 10.34 9.35 12.69
CA ILE A 137 9.17 8.56 12.35
C ILE A 137 9.59 7.10 12.41
N ILE A 138 8.79 6.31 13.11
CA ILE A 138 8.97 4.87 13.22
C ILE A 138 8.79 4.28 11.82
N ARG A 139 9.77 3.51 11.36
CA ARG A 139 9.69 2.87 10.05
C ARG A 139 8.69 1.74 10.10
N THR A 140 7.76 1.69 9.17
CA THR A 140 6.69 0.70 9.14
C THR A 140 6.45 0.13 7.75
N CYS A 141 5.81 -1.04 7.71
CA CYS A 141 5.22 -1.63 6.51
C CYS A 141 3.95 -2.39 6.89
N GLY A 142 3.13 -2.77 5.91
CA GLY A 142 1.86 -3.46 6.13
C GLY A 142 1.79 -4.84 5.52
N ILE A 143 0.91 -5.68 6.08
CA ILE A 143 0.38 -6.89 5.45
C ILE A 143 -1.13 -6.73 5.33
N LEU A 144 -1.67 -7.01 4.16
CA LEU A 144 -3.10 -7.23 3.96
C LEU A 144 -3.33 -8.70 3.64
N GLU A 145 -4.10 -9.37 4.49
CA GLU A 145 -4.48 -10.77 4.30
C GLU A 145 -5.99 -10.88 4.06
N LYS A 146 -6.37 -11.59 3.01
CA LYS A 146 -7.76 -11.96 2.75
C LYS A 146 -8.05 -13.34 3.30
N ILE A 147 -8.99 -13.39 4.25
CA ILE A 147 -9.51 -14.59 4.89
C ILE A 147 -11.01 -14.60 4.65
N ASP A 148 -11.45 -15.42 3.70
CA ASP A 148 -12.83 -15.47 3.21
C ASP A 148 -13.34 -14.07 2.81
N ASP A 149 -14.36 -13.57 3.51
CA ASP A 149 -14.97 -12.25 3.30
C ASP A 149 -14.39 -11.16 4.23
N THR A 150 -13.25 -11.42 4.86
CA THR A 150 -12.57 -10.48 5.76
C THR A 150 -11.20 -10.10 5.22
N LEU A 151 -10.86 -8.82 5.34
CA LEU A 151 -9.51 -8.29 5.14
C LEU A 151 -8.91 -7.95 6.49
N LEU A 152 -7.81 -8.62 6.83
CA LEU A 152 -6.99 -8.31 7.98
C LEU A 152 -5.83 -7.42 7.52
N VAL A 153 -5.82 -6.18 7.98
CA VAL A 153 -4.68 -5.26 7.81
C VAL A 153 -3.83 -5.34 9.06
N GLN A 154 -2.52 -5.50 8.89
CA GLN A 154 -1.52 -5.50 9.96
C GLN A 154 -0.41 -4.52 9.60
N ILE A 155 0.08 -3.75 10.57
CA ILE A 155 1.23 -2.86 10.40
C ILE A 155 2.35 -3.28 11.35
N TYR A 156 3.55 -3.37 10.82
CA TYR A 156 4.77 -3.77 11.52
C TYR A 156 5.77 -2.63 11.56
N GLU A 157 6.32 -2.37 12.74
CA GLU A 157 7.52 -1.55 12.92
C GLU A 157 8.78 -2.34 12.50
N LEU A 158 9.65 -1.66 11.74
CA LEU A 158 10.95 -2.13 11.26
C LEU A 158 12.08 -1.61 12.19
N GLY A 159 11.93 -1.84 13.49
CA GLY A 159 12.88 -1.47 14.54
C GLY A 159 13.98 -2.52 14.72
N THR A 160 14.71 -2.47 15.84
CA THR A 160 15.69 -3.53 16.19
C THR A 160 15.05 -4.92 16.11
N ASP A 161 13.86 -5.03 16.71
CA ASP A 161 12.96 -6.16 16.55
C ASP A 161 11.77 -5.77 15.68
N ILE A 162 11.24 -6.74 14.93
CA ILE A 162 9.99 -6.58 14.18
C ILE A 162 8.83 -6.68 15.17
N GLN A 163 8.00 -5.65 15.25
CA GLN A 163 6.86 -5.60 16.16
C GLN A 163 5.60 -5.20 15.41
N MET A 164 4.52 -5.97 15.58
CA MET A 164 3.20 -5.57 15.11
C MET A 164 2.70 -4.41 15.99
N LYS A 165 2.35 -3.28 15.38
CA LYS A 165 1.85 -2.09 16.08
C LYS A 165 0.36 -1.87 15.94
N PHE A 166 -0.19 -2.36 14.85
CA PHE A 166 -1.60 -2.21 14.54
C PHE A 166 -2.09 -3.44 13.81
N TRP A 167 -3.33 -3.82 14.09
CA TRP A 167 -4.08 -4.74 13.25
C TRP A 167 -5.57 -4.44 13.34
N GLN A 168 -6.29 -4.67 12.23
CA GLN A 168 -7.73 -4.51 12.19
C GLN A 168 -8.35 -5.39 11.11
N ASN A 169 -9.50 -5.98 11.43
CA ASN A 169 -10.35 -6.68 10.47
C ASN A 169 -11.36 -5.73 9.83
N PHE A 170 -11.55 -5.87 8.54
CA PHE A 170 -12.55 -5.17 7.75
C PHE A 170 -13.39 -6.20 6.99
N SER A 171 -14.72 -6.11 7.07
CA SER A 171 -15.62 -6.97 6.30
C SER A 171 -15.72 -6.48 4.87
N ILE A 172 -15.53 -7.37 3.90
CA ILE A 172 -15.85 -7.11 2.50
C ILE A 172 -17.32 -7.44 2.30
N LYS A 173 -18.14 -6.43 1.94
CA LYS A 173 -19.50 -6.72 1.46
C LYS A 173 -19.42 -7.22 0.03
N ASN A 174 -19.62 -8.52 -0.16
CA ASN A 174 -19.83 -9.08 -1.50
C ASN A 174 -21.07 -8.44 -2.12
N ASN A 175 -20.88 -7.54 -3.09
CA ASN A 175 -21.97 -6.97 -3.89
C ASN A 175 -22.54 -7.98 -4.92
N ASN A 176 -22.50 -9.29 -4.63
CA ASN A 176 -23.02 -10.36 -5.50
C ASN A 176 -24.51 -10.64 -5.29
N HIS A 177 -25.28 -9.62 -4.88
CA HIS A 177 -26.74 -9.68 -4.90
C HIS A 177 -27.30 -8.40 -5.51
N ILE A 178 -27.34 -8.38 -6.84
CA ILE A 178 -28.45 -7.73 -7.55
C ILE A 178 -29.00 -8.78 -8.50
N LYS A 179 -30.28 -9.10 -8.26
CA LYS A 179 -31.13 -9.99 -9.06
C LYS A 179 -31.20 -9.57 -10.52
#